data_AF-A0A9W9AE80-F1
#
_entry.id   AF-A0A9W9AE80-F1
#
_cell.length_a   1.000
_cell.length_b   1.000
_cell.length_c   1.000
_cell.angle_alpha   90.00
_cell.angle_beta   90.00
_cell.angle_gamma   90.00
#
_symmetry.space_group_name_H-M   'P 1'
#
loop_
_entity.id
_entity.type
_entity.pdbx_description
1 polymer ?
#
loop_
_entity_poly.entity_id
_entity_poly.type
_entity_poly.pdbx_seq_one_letter_code
_entity_poly.pdbx_strand_id
1 'polypeptide(L)'
;MGEPTYDLFFTGQDDPRNCVVIGEDTKPVFFSFETFQRDLSTRTMVMRGKDLIASLEWSPGNHSGMVNIGTRQLLMSQLVLPGSSSHVRNFVSSSDGRTYEWRRCYPDTSGYDLFLLPNNMRIAAFRKMNAQTVVGPSHALLQYQFAHDPLLLEALLSLCIFRWTDLHGF
;
A
#
# COMPACT_ATOMS: atom_id res chain seq x y z
N MET A 1 -17.47 22.53 -3.03
CA MET A 1 -17.83 21.11 -3.24
C MET A 1 -16.69 20.29 -2.69
N GLY A 2 -16.96 19.31 -1.82
CA GLY A 2 -15.90 18.43 -1.29
C GLY A 2 -15.34 17.54 -2.39
N GLU A 3 -14.06 17.19 -2.32
CA GLU A 3 -13.47 16.22 -3.25
C GLU A 3 -14.17 14.86 -3.08
N PRO A 4 -14.41 14.12 -4.19
CA PRO A 4 -14.99 12.79 -4.11
C PRO A 4 -14.09 11.88 -3.28
N THR A 5 -14.70 11.01 -2.47
CA THR A 5 -14.00 9.98 -1.71
C THR A 5 -14.30 8.64 -2.33
N TYR A 6 -13.26 7.84 -2.56
CA TYR A 6 -13.31 6.54 -3.18
C TYR A 6 -12.96 5.46 -2.16
N ASP A 7 -13.58 4.28 -2.28
CA ASP A 7 -13.47 3.18 -1.34
C ASP A 7 -12.85 1.95 -2.01
N LEU A 8 -11.73 1.45 -1.47
CA LEU A 8 -11.15 0.15 -1.84
C LEU A 8 -11.21 -0.82 -0.67
N PHE A 9 -11.84 -1.96 -0.89
CA PHE A 9 -11.97 -3.02 0.08
C PHE A 9 -10.83 -4.02 -0.05
N PHE A 10 -10.27 -4.43 1.08
CA PHE A 10 -9.27 -5.49 1.15
C PHE A 10 -9.97 -6.80 1.52
N THR A 11 -9.79 -7.80 0.70
CA THR A 11 -10.41 -9.13 0.80
C THR A 11 -9.34 -10.23 0.72
N GLY A 12 -9.75 -11.48 0.91
CA GLY A 12 -8.83 -12.61 0.96
C GLY A 12 -8.17 -12.77 2.34
N GLN A 13 -6.90 -13.15 2.36
CA GLN A 13 -6.17 -13.29 3.62
C GLN A 13 -5.84 -11.91 4.21
N ASP A 14 -5.84 -11.84 5.54
CA ASP A 14 -5.39 -10.64 6.25
C ASP A 14 -3.85 -10.61 6.38
N ASP A 15 -3.18 -10.71 5.24
CA ASP A 15 -1.73 -10.55 5.06
C ASP A 15 -1.53 -9.46 4.00
N PRO A 16 -0.81 -8.37 4.29
CA PRO A 16 -0.57 -7.30 3.32
C PRO A 16 0.08 -7.79 2.02
N ARG A 17 0.77 -8.93 2.04
CA ARG A 17 1.43 -9.52 0.87
C ARG A 17 0.61 -10.60 0.16
N ASN A 18 -0.55 -10.98 0.72
CA ASN A 18 -1.46 -12.00 0.17
C ASN A 18 -2.91 -11.51 0.30
N CYS A 19 -3.28 -10.48 -0.45
CA CYS A 19 -4.62 -9.90 -0.38
C CYS A 19 -5.12 -9.41 -1.74
N VAL A 20 -6.43 -9.18 -1.83
CA VAL A 20 -7.06 -8.59 -3.01
C VAL A 20 -7.64 -7.24 -2.62
N VAL A 21 -7.33 -6.21 -3.41
CA VAL A 21 -7.83 -4.85 -3.25
C VAL A 21 -8.80 -4.57 -4.39
N ILE A 22 -10.06 -4.30 -4.07
CA ILE A 22 -11.12 -4.15 -5.06
C ILE A 22 -12.06 -2.99 -4.68
N GLY A 23 -12.49 -2.25 -5.67
CA GLY A 23 -13.45 -1.16 -5.50
C GLY A 23 -13.66 -0.40 -6.80
N GLU A 24 -14.13 0.83 -6.68
CA GLU A 24 -14.38 1.71 -7.82
C GLU A 24 -13.99 3.14 -7.46
N ASP A 25 -13.29 3.82 -8.38
CA ASP A 25 -13.09 5.27 -8.33
C ASP A 25 -13.76 5.96 -9.52
N THR A 26 -13.00 6.64 -10.36
CA THR A 26 -13.39 7.02 -11.72
C THR A 26 -13.52 5.81 -12.66
N LYS A 27 -13.01 4.64 -12.26
CA LYS A 27 -13.10 3.36 -12.97
C LYS A 27 -13.02 2.18 -11.99
N PRO A 28 -13.35 0.95 -12.43
CA PRO A 28 -13.12 -0.24 -11.61
C PRO A 28 -11.64 -0.40 -11.24
N VAL A 29 -11.38 -0.63 -9.96
CA VAL A 29 -10.04 -0.86 -9.42
C VAL A 29 -9.94 -2.29 -8.91
N PHE A 30 -8.92 -3.01 -9.39
CA PHE A 30 -8.64 -4.37 -8.96
C PHE A 30 -7.13 -4.61 -8.93
N PHE A 31 -6.61 -4.90 -7.73
CA PHE A 31 -5.24 -5.35 -7.52
C PHE A 31 -5.23 -6.66 -6.74
N SER A 32 -4.32 -7.57 -7.07
CA SER A 32 -4.03 -8.75 -6.25
C SER A 32 -2.55 -8.76 -5.87
N PHE A 33 -2.30 -9.06 -4.60
CA PHE A 33 -0.98 -9.26 -4.02
C PHE A 33 -0.86 -10.75 -3.73
N GLU A 34 0.14 -11.40 -4.33
CA GLU A 34 0.37 -12.83 -4.17
C GLU A 34 1.84 -13.09 -3.86
N THR A 35 2.11 -13.71 -2.72
CA THR A 35 3.48 -14.00 -2.29
C THR A 35 3.84 -15.46 -2.54
N PHE A 36 4.95 -15.64 -3.24
CA PHE A 36 5.57 -16.93 -3.48
C PHE A 36 6.87 -17.01 -2.69
N GLN A 37 7.03 -18.10 -1.96
CA GLN A 37 8.26 -18.42 -1.24
C GLN A 37 8.88 -19.67 -1.86
N ARG A 38 10.12 -19.53 -2.36
CA ARG A 38 10.92 -20.64 -2.89
C ARG A 38 12.34 -20.55 -2.32
N ASP A 39 12.72 -21.57 -1.56
CA ASP A 39 14.02 -21.71 -0.89
C ASP A 39 14.43 -20.43 -0.13
N LEU A 40 15.37 -19.66 -0.69
CA LEU A 40 15.94 -18.44 -0.12
C LEU A 40 15.33 -17.15 -0.70
N SER A 41 14.34 -17.26 -1.58
CA SER A 41 13.69 -16.14 -2.25
C SER A 41 12.23 -16.03 -1.85
N THR A 42 11.82 -14.84 -1.43
CA THR A 42 10.41 -14.52 -1.21
C THR A 42 10.05 -13.38 -2.14
N ARG A 43 9.00 -13.55 -2.94
CA ARG A 43 8.56 -12.55 -3.92
C ARG A 43 7.06 -12.33 -3.82
N THR A 44 6.63 -11.08 -3.69
CA THR A 44 5.23 -10.70 -3.86
C THR A 44 5.03 -10.13 -5.26
N MET A 45 4.10 -10.70 -6.01
CA MET A 45 3.65 -10.18 -7.29
C MET A 45 2.42 -9.31 -7.07
N VAL A 46 2.34 -8.18 -7.76
CA VAL A 46 1.19 -7.29 -7.75
C VAL A 46 0.60 -7.24 -9.15
N MET A 47 -0.62 -7.75 -9.28
CA MET A 47 -1.31 -7.85 -10.56
C MET A 47 -2.47 -6.85 -10.61
N ARG A 48 -2.75 -6.31 -11.80
CA ARG A 48 -3.99 -5.60 -12.12
C ARG A 48 -4.76 -6.44 -13.14
N GLY A 49 -5.80 -7.12 -12.68
CA GLY A 49 -6.47 -8.15 -13.48
C GLY A 49 -5.49 -9.29 -13.78
N LYS A 50 -5.07 -9.41 -15.05
CA LYS A 50 -4.09 -10.41 -15.51
C LYS A 50 -2.69 -9.85 -15.73
N ASP A 51 -2.51 -8.54 -15.60
CA ASP A 51 -1.25 -7.88 -15.92
C ASP A 51 -0.37 -7.75 -14.69
N LEU A 52 0.88 -8.21 -14.76
CA LEU A 52 1.88 -7.98 -13.72
C LEU A 52 2.36 -6.53 -13.81
N ILE A 53 2.06 -5.73 -12.78
CA ILE A 53 2.36 -4.29 -12.78
C ILE A 53 3.51 -3.93 -11.82
N ALA A 54 3.72 -4.72 -10.78
CA ALA A 54 4.83 -4.55 -9.87
C ALA A 54 5.21 -5.88 -9.20
N SER A 55 6.43 -5.93 -8.64
CA SER A 55 6.83 -7.02 -7.76
C SER A 55 7.77 -6.55 -6.65
N LEU A 56 7.62 -7.15 -5.48
CA LEU A 56 8.45 -6.97 -4.30
C LEU A 56 9.33 -8.22 -4.14
N GLU A 57 10.65 -8.07 -4.26
CA GLU A 57 11.64 -9.12 -4.01
C GLU A 57 12.22 -8.96 -2.61
N TRP A 58 11.71 -9.74 -1.68
CA TRP A 58 12.08 -9.67 -0.27
C TRP A 58 13.42 -10.38 -0.06
N SER A 59 14.40 -9.63 0.44
CA SER A 59 15.69 -10.19 0.82
C SER A 59 15.57 -10.94 2.15
N PRO A 60 16.28 -12.08 2.31
CA PRO A 60 16.43 -12.70 3.62
C PRO A 60 17.24 -11.80 4.57
N GLY A 61 16.83 -11.76 5.85
CA GLY A 61 17.46 -10.94 6.90
C GLY A 61 17.02 -9.46 6.87
N ASN A 62 17.80 -8.58 7.54
CA ASN A 62 17.46 -7.17 7.75
C ASN A 62 17.77 -6.25 6.55
N HIS A 63 17.97 -6.80 5.35
CA HIS A 63 18.28 -6.01 4.16
C HIS A 63 16.99 -5.60 3.45
N SER A 64 16.89 -4.33 3.06
CA SER A 64 15.78 -3.87 2.21
C SER A 64 15.83 -4.59 0.86
N GLY A 65 14.71 -5.20 0.50
CA GLY A 65 14.51 -5.86 -0.79
C GLY A 65 14.40 -4.89 -1.97
N MET A 66 14.13 -5.43 -3.14
CA MET A 66 13.93 -4.66 -4.38
C MET A 66 12.44 -4.55 -4.72
N VAL A 67 12.03 -3.42 -5.28
CA VAL A 67 10.71 -3.25 -5.90
C VAL A 67 10.87 -2.90 -7.37
N ASN A 68 10.18 -3.66 -8.21
CA ASN A 68 10.07 -3.44 -9.64
C ASN A 68 8.66 -2.89 -9.93
N ILE A 69 8.54 -1.72 -10.56
CA ILE A 69 7.27 -1.10 -10.97
C ILE A 69 7.37 -0.76 -12.46
N GLY A 70 6.72 -1.55 -13.31
CA GLY A 70 6.95 -1.49 -14.76
C GLY A 70 8.44 -1.66 -15.09
N THR A 71 9.05 -0.65 -15.71
CA THR A 71 10.49 -0.63 -16.06
C THR A 71 11.39 -0.06 -14.95
N ARG A 72 10.81 0.48 -13.87
CA ARG A 72 11.55 1.10 -12.79
C ARG A 72 11.92 0.05 -11.74
N GLN A 73 13.17 0.05 -11.33
CA GLN A 73 13.66 -0.76 -10.23
C GLN A 73 14.24 0.17 -9.17
N LEU A 74 13.85 -0.04 -7.92
CA LEU A 74 14.34 0.71 -6.76
C LEU A 74 14.38 -0.18 -5.51
N LEU A 75 15.04 0.31 -4.46
CA LEU A 75 15.02 -0.34 -3.15
C LEU A 75 13.65 -0.14 -2.49
N MET A 76 13.13 -1.18 -1.82
CA MET A 76 11.89 -1.06 -1.03
C MET A 76 11.96 0.07 0.01
N SER A 77 13.15 0.34 0.56
CA SER A 77 13.38 1.46 1.50
C SER A 77 13.02 2.83 0.92
N GLN A 78 13.02 3.00 -0.40
CA GLN A 78 12.60 4.26 -1.02
C GLN A 78 11.07 4.45 -1.01
N LEU A 79 10.29 3.37 -0.83
CA LEU A 79 8.85 3.43 -0.62
C LEU A 79 8.47 3.54 0.87
N VAL A 80 9.44 3.44 1.78
CA VAL A 80 9.24 3.54 3.24
C VAL A 80 10.42 4.27 3.91
N LEU A 81 10.78 5.44 3.39
CA LEU A 81 11.79 6.31 3.99
C LEU A 81 11.38 6.71 5.41
N PRO A 82 12.33 6.94 6.34
CA PRO A 82 12.00 7.47 7.66
C PRO A 82 11.23 8.79 7.56
N GLY A 83 10.14 8.90 8.31
CA GLY A 83 9.35 10.12 8.40
C GLY A 83 9.66 10.97 9.64
N SER A 84 8.70 11.81 10.01
CA SER A 84 8.80 12.71 11.18
C SER A 84 8.92 12.00 12.53
N SER A 85 8.59 10.70 12.62
CA SER A 85 8.78 9.88 13.82
C SER A 85 8.97 8.40 13.47
N SER A 86 9.22 7.56 14.48
CA SER A 86 9.40 6.12 14.31
C SER A 86 8.17 5.38 13.74
N HIS A 87 6.97 5.94 13.88
CA HIS A 87 5.69 5.36 13.44
C HIS A 87 5.19 5.93 12.11
N VAL A 88 6.10 6.54 11.35
CA VAL A 88 5.80 7.29 10.14
C VAL A 88 6.76 6.86 9.04
N ARG A 89 6.24 6.66 7.83
CA ARG A 89 7.02 6.28 6.66
C ARG A 89 6.64 7.12 5.45
N ASN A 90 7.66 7.54 4.71
CA ASN A 90 7.54 8.45 3.59
C ASN A 90 7.90 7.76 2.28
N PHE A 91 7.34 8.25 1.19
CA PHE A 91 7.82 7.94 -0.15
C PHE A 91 7.69 9.18 -1.02
N VAL A 92 8.52 9.25 -2.06
CA VAL A 92 8.40 10.27 -3.11
C VAL A 92 7.71 9.61 -4.29
N SER A 93 6.55 10.14 -4.67
CA SER A 93 5.81 9.64 -5.82
C SER A 93 6.58 9.95 -7.09
N SER A 94 6.67 8.98 -7.97
CA SER A 94 7.33 9.17 -9.27
C SER A 94 6.51 9.96 -10.27
N SER A 95 5.19 10.03 -10.06
CA SER A 95 4.29 10.67 -11.01
C SER A 95 4.33 12.18 -10.94
N ASP A 96 4.58 12.74 -9.75
CA ASP A 96 4.54 14.18 -9.52
C ASP A 96 5.73 14.70 -8.69
N GLY A 97 6.63 13.82 -8.25
CA GLY A 97 7.79 14.17 -7.43
C GLY A 97 7.44 14.64 -6.02
N ARG A 98 6.18 14.50 -5.58
CA ARG A 98 5.74 14.95 -4.27
C ARG A 98 5.99 13.90 -3.21
N THR A 99 6.16 14.36 -1.97
CA THR A 99 6.35 13.48 -0.82
C THR A 99 5.01 13.17 -0.16
N TYR A 100 4.82 11.89 0.10
CA TYR A 100 3.67 11.34 0.78
C TYR A 100 4.13 10.64 2.06
N GLU A 101 3.33 10.77 3.12
CA GLU A 101 3.68 10.31 4.45
C GLU A 101 2.55 9.47 5.03
N TRP A 102 2.80 8.17 5.19
CA TRP A 102 1.95 7.26 5.95
C TRP A 102 2.21 7.45 7.44
N ARG A 103 1.14 7.74 8.19
CA ARG A 103 1.17 7.87 9.65
C ARG A 103 0.29 6.81 10.26
N ARG A 104 0.84 6.06 11.22
CA ARG A 104 0.06 5.13 12.02
C ARG A 104 -0.93 5.90 12.90
N CYS A 105 -2.17 5.42 12.96
CA CYS A 105 -3.18 6.00 13.84
C CYS A 105 -2.93 5.59 15.30
N TYR A 106 -3.41 6.42 16.23
CA TYR A 106 -3.41 6.14 17.67
C TYR A 106 -4.78 6.51 18.26
N PRO A 107 -5.30 5.75 19.24
CA PRO A 107 -4.69 4.57 19.88
C PRO A 107 -4.80 3.29 19.04
N ASP A 108 -5.61 3.28 17.99
CA ASP A 108 -5.74 2.13 17.08
C ASP A 108 -4.51 2.03 16.16
N THR A 109 -3.57 1.17 16.55
CA THR A 109 -2.32 0.93 15.83
C THR A 109 -2.51 0.12 14.54
N SER A 110 -3.73 -0.30 14.21
CA SER A 110 -4.01 -1.07 12.99
C SER A 110 -4.38 -0.20 11.79
N GLY A 111 -4.65 1.09 12.01
CA GLY A 111 -4.99 2.08 10.99
C GLY A 111 -3.79 2.93 10.53
N TYR A 112 -3.86 3.41 9.29
CA TYR A 112 -2.85 4.29 8.68
C TYR A 112 -3.50 5.41 7.88
N ASP A 113 -2.98 6.64 8.01
CA ASP A 113 -3.42 7.80 7.24
C ASP A 113 -2.30 8.28 6.30
N LEU A 114 -2.65 8.56 5.04
CA LEU A 114 -1.73 9.11 4.06
C LEU A 114 -1.87 10.62 4.00
N PHE A 115 -0.75 11.32 4.17
CA PHE A 115 -0.67 12.78 4.07
C PHE A 115 0.17 13.20 2.87
N LEU A 116 -0.29 14.23 2.16
CA LEU A 116 0.51 14.96 1.18
C LEU A 116 1.34 16.04 1.89
N LEU A 117 2.66 16.04 1.69
CA LEU A 117 3.58 17.04 2.23
C LEU A 117 3.94 18.12 1.21
N PRO A 118 4.31 19.34 1.66
CA PRO A 118 4.35 19.82 3.05
C PRO A 118 2.99 20.29 3.59
N ASN A 119 1.93 20.28 2.77
CA ASN A 119 0.63 20.86 3.10
C ASN A 119 -0.11 20.12 4.24
N ASN A 120 0.40 18.96 4.67
CA ASN A 120 -0.17 18.16 5.73
C ASN A 120 -1.64 17.79 5.49
N MET A 121 -2.00 17.59 4.22
CA MET A 121 -3.35 17.28 3.78
C MET A 121 -3.55 15.77 3.78
N ARG A 122 -4.48 15.25 4.58
CA ARG A 122 -4.83 13.81 4.55
C ARG A 122 -5.56 13.51 3.25
N ILE A 123 -5.05 12.56 2.47
CA ILE A 123 -5.61 12.18 1.18
C ILE A 123 -6.05 10.71 1.11
N ALA A 124 -5.69 9.90 2.10
CA ALA A 124 -6.20 8.55 2.26
C ALA A 124 -6.20 8.08 3.72
N ALA A 125 -7.03 7.08 4.01
CA ALA A 125 -7.17 6.45 5.31
C ALA A 125 -7.42 4.94 5.13
N PHE A 126 -6.47 4.12 5.59
CA PHE A 126 -6.61 2.67 5.72
C PHE A 126 -7.11 2.34 7.12
N ARG A 127 -8.16 1.53 7.22
CA ARG A 127 -8.72 1.05 8.48
C ARG A 127 -9.01 -0.45 8.39
N LYS A 128 -8.68 -1.19 9.45
CA LYS A 128 -9.17 -2.55 9.62
C LYS A 128 -10.68 -2.54 9.80
N MET A 129 -11.33 -3.52 9.23
CA MET A 129 -12.74 -3.80 9.47
C MET A 129 -12.94 -5.31 9.41
N ASN A 130 -14.02 -5.83 9.96
CA ASN A 130 -14.42 -7.20 9.69
C ASN A 130 -15.92 -7.17 9.40
N ALA A 131 -16.25 -7.03 8.12
CA ALA A 131 -17.63 -6.86 7.70
C ALA A 131 -17.90 -7.47 6.33
N GLN A 132 -19.16 -7.83 6.11
CA GLN A 132 -19.67 -8.11 4.77
C GLN A 132 -19.85 -6.78 4.03
N THR A 133 -19.31 -6.71 2.82
CA THR A 133 -19.38 -5.52 1.97
C THR A 133 -19.98 -5.88 0.61
N VAL A 134 -20.10 -4.89 -0.28
CA VAL A 134 -20.61 -5.06 -1.65
C VAL A 134 -19.73 -5.98 -2.51
N VAL A 135 -18.48 -6.22 -2.11
CA VAL A 135 -17.53 -7.13 -2.77
C VAL A 135 -17.32 -8.44 -2.00
N GLY A 136 -18.12 -8.69 -0.94
CA GLY A 136 -18.02 -9.85 -0.07
C GLY A 136 -17.32 -9.56 1.27
N PRO A 137 -16.81 -10.59 1.97
CA PRO A 137 -16.11 -10.41 3.24
C PRO A 137 -14.85 -9.56 3.06
N SER A 138 -14.74 -8.46 3.81
CA SER A 138 -13.58 -7.57 3.76
C SER A 138 -12.96 -7.42 5.15
N HIS A 139 -11.62 -7.42 5.18
CA HIS A 139 -10.81 -7.26 6.40
C HIS A 139 -10.23 -5.85 6.57
N ALA A 140 -10.33 -5.01 5.55
CA ALA A 140 -9.96 -3.60 5.64
C ALA A 140 -10.64 -2.75 4.55
N LEU A 141 -10.58 -1.44 4.75
CA LEU A 141 -11.02 -0.41 3.82
C LEU A 141 -9.91 0.64 3.68
N LEU A 142 -9.61 1.03 2.44
CA LEU A 142 -8.84 2.24 2.13
C LEU A 142 -9.78 3.25 1.49
N GLN A 143 -9.98 4.37 2.17
CA GLN A 143 -10.69 5.52 1.62
C GLN A 143 -9.67 6.53 1.10
N TYR A 144 -9.85 7.11 -0.08
CA TYR A 144 -8.90 8.05 -0.67
C TYR A 144 -9.57 9.12 -1.54
N GLN A 145 -8.90 10.25 -1.74
CA GLN A 145 -9.45 11.47 -2.36
C GLN A 145 -8.69 11.91 -3.62
N PHE A 146 -7.99 10.99 -4.28
CA PHE A 146 -7.24 11.27 -5.50
C PHE A 146 -7.51 10.21 -6.56
N ALA A 147 -7.50 10.58 -7.84
CA ALA A 147 -7.67 9.65 -8.96
C ALA A 147 -6.41 9.65 -9.84
N HIS A 148 -5.37 8.95 -9.40
CA HIS A 148 -4.08 8.88 -10.11
C HIS A 148 -3.44 7.50 -9.98
N ASP A 149 -3.52 6.69 -11.04
CA ASP A 149 -3.13 5.28 -11.07
C ASP A 149 -1.71 4.97 -10.53
N PRO A 150 -0.64 5.64 -11.02
CA PRO A 150 0.71 5.44 -10.46
C PRO A 150 0.80 5.70 -8.96
N LEU A 151 0.15 6.77 -8.47
CA LEU A 151 0.19 7.15 -7.07
C LEU A 151 -0.57 6.13 -6.22
N LEU A 152 -1.71 5.64 -6.71
CA LEU A 152 -2.47 4.59 -6.02
C LEU A 152 -1.64 3.31 -5.90
N LEU A 153 -0.95 2.90 -6.96
CA LEU A 153 -0.04 1.75 -6.92
C LEU A 153 1.11 1.95 -5.93
N GLU A 154 1.82 3.08 -6.01
CA GLU A 154 2.92 3.40 -5.10
C GLU A 154 2.45 3.48 -3.64
N ALA A 155 1.27 4.05 -3.39
CA ALA A 155 0.66 4.11 -2.06
C ALA A 155 0.32 2.71 -1.51
N LEU A 156 -0.25 1.82 -2.33
CA LEU A 156 -0.55 0.44 -1.94
C LEU A 156 0.72 -0.39 -1.69
N LEU A 157 1.75 -0.25 -2.53
CA LEU A 157 3.04 -0.90 -2.33
C LEU A 157 3.73 -0.42 -1.05
N SER A 158 3.77 0.90 -0.84
CA SER A 158 4.31 1.51 0.37
C SER A 158 3.57 1.03 1.62
N LEU A 159 2.23 1.00 1.59
CA LEU A 159 1.41 0.50 2.69
C LEU A 159 1.64 -0.99 2.96
N CYS A 160 1.78 -1.81 1.90
CA CYS A 160 2.11 -3.23 2.03
C CYS A 160 3.44 -3.43 2.77
N ILE A 161 4.50 -2.74 2.33
CA ILE A 161 5.83 -2.82 2.94
C ILE A 161 5.77 -2.34 4.40
N PHE A 162 5.16 -1.18 4.65
CA PHE A 162 5.08 -0.61 5.98
C PHE A 162 4.33 -1.52 6.96
N ARG A 163 3.15 -2.03 6.55
CA ARG A 163 2.38 -2.97 7.37
C ARG A 163 3.13 -4.27 7.64
N TRP A 164 3.82 -4.82 6.64
CA TRP A 164 4.60 -6.05 6.82
C TRP A 164 5.72 -5.85 7.84
N THR A 165 6.49 -4.78 7.70
CA THR A 165 7.54 -4.39 8.66
C THR A 165 6.97 -4.17 10.06
N ASP A 166 5.82 -3.52 10.19
CA ASP A 166 5.19 -3.28 11.49
C ASP A 166 4.76 -4.57 12.20
N LEU A 167 4.39 -5.62 11.44
CA LEU A 167 3.93 -6.90 11.99
C LEU A 167 5.09 -7.83 12.35
N HIS A 168 6.23 -7.75 11.66
CA HIS A 168 7.32 -8.73 11.78
C HIS A 168 8.66 -8.14 12.23
N GLY A 169 8.75 -6.81 12.33
CA GLY A 169 10.03 -6.13 12.44
C GLY A 169 10.81 -6.13 11.12
N PHE A 170 12.03 -5.60 11.18
CA PHE A 170 13.05 -5.79 10.14
C PHE A 170 14.11 -6.77 10.62
#